data_AF-A0A946SSN6-F1
#
_entry.id   AF-A0A946SSN6-F1
#
_cell.length_a   1.000
_cell.length_b   1.000
_cell.length_c   1.000
_cell.angle_alpha   90.00
_cell.angle_beta   90.00
_cell.angle_gamma   90.00
#
_symmetry.space_group_name_H-M   'P 1'
#
loop_
_entity.id
_entity.type
_entity.pdbx_description
1 polymer ?
#
loop_
_entity_poly.entity_id
_entity_poly.type
_entity_poly.pdbx_seq_one_letter_code
_entity_poly.pdbx_strand_id
1 'polypeptide(L)'
;MALPDAMIDELITLTHDPDPEVRVQAVHDLCPCELKGDYPRAWDRIIEMVDDGSVRVRSTVFHTLGDGSPRHREEEVVGAIRKLEHDDDKKLRRRARKLMALYARTGKINVL
;
A
#
# COMPACT_ATOMS: atom_id res chain seq x y z
N MET A 1 11.42 18.66 0.52
CA MET A 1 12.71 18.14 1.05
C MET A 1 12.56 16.65 1.06
N ALA A 2 13.32 15.92 0.24
CA ALA A 2 13.31 14.47 0.29
C ALA A 2 13.81 14.03 1.68
N LEU A 3 13.19 13.00 2.23
CA LEU A 3 13.62 12.38 3.47
C LEU A 3 14.96 11.69 3.23
N PRO A 4 15.84 11.62 4.25
CA PRO A 4 17.11 10.92 4.10
C PRO A 4 16.87 9.45 3.74
N ASP A 5 17.64 8.90 2.79
CA ASP A 5 17.53 7.49 2.38
C ASP A 5 17.62 6.54 3.58
N ALA A 6 18.45 6.86 4.58
CA ALA A 6 18.57 6.10 5.83
C ALA A 6 17.25 5.98 6.60
N MET A 7 16.39 7.00 6.53
CA MET A 7 15.08 6.98 7.19
C MET A 7 14.10 6.06 6.45
N ILE A 8 14.14 6.04 5.12
CA ILE A 8 13.35 5.11 4.32
C ILE A 8 13.80 3.67 4.59
N ASP A 9 15.10 3.43 4.72
CA ASP A 9 15.66 2.12 5.06
C ASP A 9 15.23 1.64 6.44
N GLU A 10 15.18 2.54 7.43
CA GLU A 10 14.67 2.23 8.76
C GLU A 10 13.19 1.86 8.73
N LEU A 11 12.35 2.65 8.03
CA LEU A 11 10.94 2.34 7.87
C LEU A 11 10.71 1.01 7.15
N ILE A 12 11.47 0.72 6.08
CA ILE A 12 11.44 -0.58 5.41
C ILE A 12 11.83 -1.69 6.39
N THR A 13 12.85 -1.49 7.23
CA THR A 13 13.24 -2.48 8.24
C THR A 13 12.10 -2.77 9.22
N LEU A 14 11.37 -1.74 9.67
CA LEU A 14 10.21 -1.89 10.56
C LEU A 14 9.05 -2.66 9.91
N THR A 15 8.95 -2.67 8.58
CA THR A 15 7.96 -3.52 7.88
C THR A 15 8.24 -5.03 7.97
N HIS A 16 9.35 -5.44 8.58
CA HIS A 16 9.68 -6.84 8.86
C HIS A 16 9.49 -7.22 10.33
N ASP A 17 9.04 -6.29 11.17
CA ASP A 17 8.87 -6.53 12.61
C ASP A 17 7.87 -7.67 12.87
N PRO A 18 8.13 -8.55 13.85
CA PRO A 18 7.19 -9.62 14.21
C PRO A 18 5.82 -9.08 14.66
N ASP A 19 5.76 -7.90 15.27
CA ASP A 19 4.52 -7.26 15.71
C ASP A 19 3.78 -6.63 14.51
N PRO A 20 2.55 -7.09 14.19
CA PRO A 20 1.76 -6.49 13.13
C PRO A 20 1.42 -5.01 13.34
N GLU A 21 1.40 -4.51 14.58
CA GLU A 21 1.16 -3.09 14.86
C GLU A 21 2.33 -2.22 14.42
N VAL A 22 3.56 -2.69 14.65
CA VAL A 22 4.78 -2.00 14.16
C VAL A 22 4.78 -1.97 12.64
N ARG A 23 4.41 -3.09 11.98
CA ARG A 23 4.29 -3.14 10.52
C ARG A 23 3.20 -2.22 9.98
N VAL A 24 2.05 -2.12 10.67
CA VAL A 24 0.98 -1.18 10.31
C VAL A 24 1.51 0.25 10.34
N GLN A 25 2.20 0.63 11.42
CA GLN A 25 2.76 1.97 11.55
C GLN A 25 3.81 2.24 10.48
N ALA A 26 4.69 1.28 10.20
CA ALA A 26 5.70 1.41 9.15
C ALA A 26 5.08 1.64 7.77
N VAL A 27 4.03 0.89 7.39
CA VAL A 27 3.34 1.11 6.09
C VAL A 27 2.62 2.46 6.06
N HIS A 28 2.05 2.89 7.19
CA HIS A 28 1.45 4.22 7.31
C HIS A 28 2.49 5.33 7.13
N ASP A 29 3.65 5.21 7.76
CA ASP A 29 4.73 6.20 7.67
C ASP A 29 5.38 6.20 6.27
N LEU A 30 5.30 5.08 5.55
CA LEU A 30 5.68 4.98 4.13
C LEU A 30 4.61 5.51 3.16
N CYS A 31 3.43 5.92 3.64
CA CYS A 31 2.36 6.47 2.80
C CYS A 31 2.80 7.78 2.13
N PRO A 32 2.36 8.05 0.88
CA PRO A 32 2.57 9.35 0.22
C PRO A 32 2.04 10.55 1.02
N CYS A 33 0.98 10.34 1.79
CA CYS A 33 0.42 11.30 2.72
C CYS A 33 1.45 11.80 3.75
N GLU A 34 2.37 10.93 4.18
CA GLU A 34 3.44 11.23 5.12
C GLU A 34 4.75 11.62 4.42
N LEU A 35 5.20 10.81 3.46
CA LEU A 35 6.52 10.96 2.83
C LEU A 35 6.62 12.12 1.83
N LYS A 36 5.49 12.53 1.22
CA LYS A 36 5.42 13.61 0.19
C LYS A 36 6.48 13.47 -0.91
N GLY A 37 6.83 12.24 -1.27
CA GLY A 37 7.88 11.90 -2.22
C GLY A 37 7.70 10.50 -2.81
N ASP A 38 8.40 10.24 -3.90
CA ASP A 38 8.36 8.98 -4.64
C ASP A 38 9.64 8.20 -4.40
N TYR A 39 9.56 7.16 -3.57
CA TYR A 39 10.68 6.32 -3.18
C TYR A 39 10.47 4.91 -3.75
N PRO A 40 11.16 4.54 -4.84
CA PRO A 40 10.93 3.25 -5.51
C PRO A 40 10.98 2.05 -4.57
N ARG A 41 11.98 2.01 -3.67
CA ARG A 41 12.16 0.91 -2.71
C ARG A 41 11.03 0.80 -1.69
N ALA A 42 10.42 1.92 -1.31
CA ALA A 42 9.24 1.90 -0.43
C ALA A 42 8.05 1.28 -1.16
N TRP A 43 7.85 1.64 -2.44
CA TRP A 43 6.77 1.07 -3.25
C TRP A 43 6.94 -0.41 -3.52
N ASP A 44 8.15 -0.86 -3.85
CA ASP A 44 8.46 -2.28 -4.00
C ASP A 44 8.05 -3.03 -2.73
N ARG A 45 8.43 -2.50 -1.55
CA ARG A 45 8.08 -3.10 -0.28
C ARG A 45 6.58 -3.08 0.02
N ILE A 46 5.89 -1.96 -0.20
CA ILE A 46 4.44 -1.84 0.01
C ILE A 46 3.67 -2.86 -0.85
N ILE A 47 4.10 -3.07 -2.10
CA ILE A 47 3.48 -4.04 -3.01
C ILE A 47 3.70 -5.48 -2.52
N GLU A 48 4.89 -5.82 -2.01
CA GLU A 48 5.14 -7.13 -1.39
C GLU A 48 4.22 -7.40 -0.19
N MET A 49 3.95 -6.37 0.61
CA MET A 49 3.12 -6.47 1.83
C MET A 49 1.63 -6.67 1.56
N VAL A 50 1.20 -6.69 0.30
CA VAL A 50 -0.15 -7.15 -0.09
C VAL A 50 -0.44 -8.55 0.43
N ASP A 51 0.59 -9.39 0.56
CA ASP A 51 0.49 -10.77 1.01
C ASP A 51 0.81 -10.93 2.53
N ASP A 52 0.83 -9.83 3.32
CA ASP A 52 1.12 -9.87 4.76
C ASP A 52 0.08 -10.73 5.53
N GLY A 53 0.54 -11.49 6.53
CA GLY A 53 -0.32 -12.36 7.33
C GLY A 53 -1.40 -11.62 8.15
N SER A 54 -1.18 -10.35 8.48
CA SER A 54 -2.13 -9.52 9.23
C SER A 54 -3.07 -8.75 8.31
N VAL A 55 -4.38 -8.94 8.52
CA VAL A 55 -5.42 -8.15 7.81
C VAL A 55 -5.30 -6.65 8.05
N ARG A 56 -4.79 -6.24 9.23
CA ARG A 56 -4.59 -4.81 9.55
C ARG A 56 -3.52 -4.22 8.64
N VAL A 57 -2.40 -4.93 8.48
CA VAL A 57 -1.31 -4.54 7.58
C VAL A 57 -1.81 -4.48 6.14
N ARG A 58 -2.45 -5.54 5.63
CA ARG A 58 -3.00 -5.56 4.26
C ARG A 58 -4.02 -4.45 4.01
N SER A 59 -4.82 -4.09 5.03
CA SER A 59 -5.76 -2.97 4.94
C SER A 59 -5.06 -1.62 4.87
N THR A 60 -3.95 -1.43 5.57
CA THR A 60 -3.11 -0.23 5.46
C THR A 60 -2.44 -0.17 4.09
N VAL A 61 -1.89 -1.28 3.61
CA VAL A 61 -1.32 -1.40 2.24
C VAL A 61 -2.36 -1.02 1.19
N PHE A 62 -3.60 -1.54 1.29
CA PHE A 62 -4.70 -1.18 0.41
C PHE A 62 -4.97 0.33 0.39
N HIS A 63 -4.96 0.98 1.56
CA HIS A 63 -5.11 2.42 1.65
C HIS A 63 -3.96 3.14 0.94
N THR A 64 -2.71 2.81 1.27
CA THR A 64 -1.52 3.42 0.67
C THR A 64 -1.49 3.30 -0.87
N LEU A 65 -1.88 2.15 -1.41
CA LEU A 65 -1.97 1.90 -2.85
C LEU A 65 -3.02 2.79 -3.55
N GLY A 66 -4.14 3.07 -2.86
CA GLY A 66 -5.25 3.86 -3.40
C GLY A 66 -5.29 5.33 -2.99
N ASP A 67 -4.32 5.82 -2.21
CA ASP A 67 -4.26 7.20 -1.72
C ASP A 67 -3.40 8.10 -2.64
N GLY A 68 -2.23 7.63 -3.04
CA GLY A 68 -1.27 8.48 -3.75
C GLY A 68 -0.17 7.76 -4.53
N SER A 69 -0.46 6.56 -5.07
CA SER A 69 0.53 5.79 -5.81
C SER A 69 1.05 6.52 -7.08
N PRO A 70 2.34 6.37 -7.44
CA PRO A 70 2.93 6.98 -8.62
C PRO A 70 2.29 6.46 -9.90
N ARG A 71 2.00 7.35 -10.85
CA ARG A 71 1.41 6.98 -12.15
C ARG A 71 2.24 5.95 -12.92
N HIS A 72 3.56 6.00 -12.79
CA HIS A 72 4.44 5.08 -13.51
C HIS A 72 4.38 3.64 -12.97
N ARG A 73 3.77 3.41 -11.80
CA ARG A 73 3.54 2.10 -11.18
C ARG A 73 2.08 1.65 -11.21
N GLU A 74 1.22 2.34 -11.97
CA GLU A 74 -0.23 2.07 -11.97
C GLU A 74 -0.55 0.60 -12.28
N GLU A 75 0.16 -0.05 -13.20
CA GLU A 75 -0.04 -1.46 -13.52
C GLU A 75 0.24 -2.38 -12.33
N GLU A 76 1.35 -2.15 -11.61
CA GLU A 76 1.72 -2.92 -10.41
C GLU A 76 0.71 -2.71 -9.29
N VAL A 77 0.28 -1.45 -9.07
CA VAL A 77 -0.72 -1.06 -8.06
C VAL A 77 -2.07 -1.72 -8.36
N VAL A 78 -2.51 -1.70 -9.61
CA VAL A 78 -3.74 -2.37 -10.05
C VAL A 78 -3.61 -3.88 -9.86
N GLY A 79 -2.47 -4.48 -10.20
CA GLY A 79 -2.19 -5.90 -9.96
C GLY A 79 -2.28 -6.27 -8.48
N ALA A 80 -1.68 -5.46 -7.60
CA ALA A 80 -1.74 -5.60 -6.16
C ALA A 80 -3.18 -5.53 -5.61
N ILE A 81 -3.97 -4.52 -6.02
CA ILE A 81 -5.35 -4.38 -5.57
C ILE A 81 -6.23 -5.53 -6.10
N ARG A 82 -5.98 -6.04 -7.32
CA ARG A 82 -6.67 -7.22 -7.86
C ARG A 82 -6.43 -8.47 -7.02
N LYS A 83 -5.23 -8.67 -6.47
CA LYS A 83 -5.01 -9.76 -5.50
C LYS A 83 -5.94 -9.61 -4.29
N LEU A 84 -6.08 -8.39 -3.77
CA LEU A 84 -6.95 -8.09 -2.63
C LEU A 84 -8.45 -8.27 -2.93
N GLU A 85 -8.89 -8.32 -4.19
CA GLU A 85 -10.28 -8.71 -4.57
C GLU A 85 -10.62 -10.16 -4.21
N HIS A 86 -9.61 -10.94 -3.83
CA HIS A 86 -9.69 -12.33 -3.39
C HIS A 86 -9.20 -12.52 -1.94
N ASP A 87 -8.93 -11.44 -1.19
CA ASP A 87 -8.43 -11.50 0.20
C ASP A 87 -9.34 -12.36 1.10
N ASP A 88 -8.77 -13.08 2.07
CA ASP A 88 -9.55 -13.88 3.03
C ASP A 88 -10.52 -13.02 3.85
N ASP A 89 -10.12 -11.81 4.22
CA ASP A 89 -10.97 -10.89 4.97
C ASP A 89 -12.08 -10.31 4.10
N LYS A 90 -13.32 -10.53 4.54
CA LYS A 90 -14.52 -10.13 3.77
C LYS A 90 -14.64 -8.62 3.58
N LYS A 91 -14.19 -7.81 4.55
CA LYS A 91 -14.31 -6.35 4.49
C LYS A 91 -13.27 -5.78 3.53
N LEU A 92 -12.02 -6.20 3.64
CA LEU A 92 -10.94 -5.81 2.75
C LEU A 92 -11.25 -6.20 1.31
N ARG A 93 -11.67 -7.46 1.10
CA ARG A 93 -12.11 -7.97 -0.21
C ARG A 93 -13.20 -7.12 -0.86
N ARG A 94 -14.21 -6.71 -0.06
CA ARG A 94 -15.30 -5.84 -0.55
C ARG A 94 -14.80 -4.46 -0.93
N ARG A 95 -13.87 -3.88 -0.15
CA ARG A 95 -13.27 -2.57 -0.43
C ARG A 95 -12.44 -2.60 -1.72
N ALA A 96 -11.61 -3.62 -1.90
CA ALA A 96 -10.81 -3.82 -3.11
C ALA A 96 -11.67 -3.88 -4.38
N ARG A 97 -12.71 -4.72 -4.37
CA ARG A 97 -13.67 -4.81 -5.51
C ARG A 97 -14.36 -3.50 -5.81
N LYS A 98 -14.72 -2.73 -4.77
CA LYS A 98 -15.35 -1.41 -4.95
C LYS A 98 -14.38 -0.43 -5.63
N LEU A 99 -13.11 -0.42 -5.22
CA LEU A 99 -12.10 0.43 -5.83
C LEU A 99 -11.84 0.01 -7.28
N MET A 100 -11.71 -1.30 -7.56
CA MET A 100 -11.52 -1.78 -8.93
C MET A 100 -12.71 -1.50 -9.85
N ALA A 101 -13.94 -1.58 -9.34
CA ALA A 101 -15.13 -1.17 -10.09
C ALA A 101 -15.12 0.34 -10.38
N LEU A 102 -14.65 1.18 -9.46
CA LEU A 102 -14.49 2.61 -9.68
C LEU A 102 -13.40 2.90 -10.71
N TYR A 103 -12.24 2.23 -10.60
CA TYR A 103 -11.15 2.33 -11.55
C TYR A 103 -11.61 1.93 -12.96
N ALA A 104 -12.33 0.82 -13.11
CA ALA A 104 -12.85 0.37 -14.41
C ALA A 104 -13.79 1.40 -15.09
N ARG A 105 -14.52 2.22 -14.31
CA ARG A 105 -15.37 3.28 -14.88
C ARG A 105 -14.66 4.59 -15.16
N THR A 106 -13.63 4.92 -14.37
CA THR A 106 -13.09 6.29 -14.30
C THR A 106 -11.61 6.40 -14.66
N GLY A 107 -10.88 5.28 -14.68
CA GLY A 107 -9.42 5.24 -14.79
C GLY A 107 -8.68 5.83 -13.58
N LYS A 108 -9.38 6.14 -12.48
CA LYS A 108 -8.76 6.76 -11.29
C LYS A 108 -8.52 5.73 -10.19
N ILE A 109 -7.27 5.54 -9.82
CA ILE A 109 -6.86 4.61 -8.75
C ILE A 109 -6.63 5.32 -7.39
N ASN A 110 -6.10 6.55 -7.42
CA ASN A 110 -5.86 7.37 -6.23
C ASN A 110 -7.13 8.15 -5.85
N VAL A 111 -7.98 7.51 -5.03
CA VAL A 111 -9.33 7.98 -4.66
C VAL A 111 -9.72 7.63 -3.23
N LEU A 112 -8.80 7.04 -2.46
CA LEU A 112 -8.98 6.73 -1.04
C LEU A 112 -8.65 7.91 -0.14
#